data_AF-A0A4Z2EE92-F1
#
_entry.id   AF-A0A4Z2EE92-F1
#
_cell.length_a   1.000
_cell.length_b   1.000
_cell.length_c   1.000
_cell.angle_alpha   90.00
_cell.angle_beta   90.00
_cell.angle_gamma   90.00
#
_symmetry.space_group_name_H-M   'P 1'
#
loop_
_entity.id
_entity.type
_entity.pdbx_description
1 polymer ?
#
loop_
_entity_poly.entity_id
_entity_poly.type
_entity_poly.pdbx_seq_one_letter_code
_entity_poly.pdbx_strand_id
1 'polypeptide(L)' 'MPAFHAKMRSRLRTEAMGADTAVWLAAAATQQPSGLFFQDRRAVAAHLPLASSRSSPQEEEQLLAALEEFSLKFRP' A
#
# COMPACT_ATOMS: atom_id res chain seq x y z
N MET A 1 16.51 -9.21 9.01
CA MET A 1 17.02 -7.83 9.04
C MET A 1 17.08 -7.29 10.49
N PRO A 2 18.15 -7.57 11.27
CA PRO A 2 18.21 -7.20 12.69
C PRO A 2 18.11 -5.69 12.96
N ALA A 3 18.83 -4.87 12.17
CA ALA A 3 18.81 -3.41 12.31
C ALA A 3 17.44 -2.79 12.00
N PHE A 4 16.70 -3.34 11.03
CA PHE A 4 15.33 -2.91 10.73
C PHE A 4 14.40 -3.22 11.90
N HIS A 5 14.43 -4.45 12.40
CA HIS A 5 13.58 -4.87 13.51
C HIS A 5 13.85 -4.02 14.75
N ALA A 6 15.12 -3.78 15.11
CA ALA A 6 15.47 -2.92 16.24
C ALA A 6 14.87 -1.51 16.13
N LYS A 7 14.89 -0.92 14.92
CA LYS A 7 14.34 0.43 14.65
C LYS A 7 12.81 0.46 14.57
N MET A 8 12.20 -0.61 14.06
CA MET A 8 10.79 -0.62 13.70
C MET A 8 9.91 -1.37 14.69
N ARG A 9 10.46 -2.12 15.66
CA ARG A 9 9.70 -3.03 16.53
C ARG A 9 8.44 -2.43 17.18
N SER A 10 8.49 -1.16 17.60
CA SER A 10 7.34 -0.47 18.20
C SER A 10 6.27 -0.01 17.20
N ARG A 11 6.58 -0.08 15.89
CA ARG A 11 5.69 0.23 14.77
C ARG A 11 5.26 -1.03 14.01
N LEU A 12 5.79 -2.21 14.32
CA LEU A 12 5.37 -3.45 13.67
C LEU A 12 4.02 -3.88 14.22
N ARG A 13 3.18 -4.41 13.34
CA ARG A 13 1.88 -4.99 13.70
C ARG A 13 2.05 -6.49 13.89
N THR A 14 1.26 -7.06 14.80
CA THR A 14 1.12 -8.51 14.87
C THR A 14 0.25 -9.01 13.73
N GLU A 15 0.33 -10.31 13.46
CA GLU A 15 -0.51 -10.98 12.46
C GLU A 15 -2.00 -10.75 12.74
N ALA A 16 -2.41 -10.81 14.01
CA ALA A 16 -3.78 -10.57 14.43
C ALA A 16 -4.24 -9.12 14.13
N MET A 17 -3.40 -8.11 14.37
CA MET A 17 -3.72 -6.71 14.07
C MET A 17 -3.85 -6.46 12.55
N GLY A 18 -2.98 -7.10 11.76
CA GLY A 18 -3.05 -7.05 10.30
C GLY A 18 -4.31 -7.71 9.76
N ALA A 19 -4.64 -8.91 10.25
CA ALA A 19 -5.85 -9.63 9.87
C ALA A 19 -7.12 -8.85 10.23
N ASP A 20 -7.18 -8.28 11.44
CA ASP A 20 -8.29 -7.42 11.87
C ASP A 20 -8.52 -6.24 10.91
N THR A 21 -7.43 -5.55 10.54
CA THR A 21 -7.52 -4.42 9.60
C THR A 21 -7.98 -4.87 8.21
N ALA A 22 -7.50 -6.01 7.72
CA ALA A 22 -7.88 -6.54 6.41
C ALA A 22 -9.37 -6.93 6.35
N VAL A 23 -9.86 -7.65 7.38
CA VAL A 23 -11.28 -8.05 7.46
C VAL A 23 -12.18 -6.81 7.63
N TRP A 24 -11.79 -5.86 8.48
CA TRP A 24 -12.52 -4.60 8.61
C TRP A 24 -12.60 -3.85 7.27
N LEU A 25 -11.49 -3.73 6.54
CA LEU A 25 -11.45 -3.00 5.28
C LEU A 25 -12.34 -3.66 4.21
N ALA A 26 -12.41 -5.00 4.18
CA ALA A 26 -13.31 -5.72 3.27
C ALA A 26 -14.79 -5.37 3.48
N ALA A 27 -15.20 -5.10 4.72
CA ALA A 27 -16.57 -4.68 5.05
C ALA A 27 -16.78 -3.15 4.91
N ALA A 28 -15.74 -2.36 5.13
CA ALA A 28 -15.81 -0.89 5.14
C ALA A 28 -15.42 -0.24 3.79
N ALA A 29 -15.04 -1.03 2.78
CA ALA A 29 -14.41 -0.55 1.55
C ALA A 29 -15.17 0.59 0.85
N THR A 30 -16.51 0.52 0.79
CA THR A 30 -17.35 1.53 0.14
C THR A 30 -17.37 2.88 0.86
N GLN A 31 -16.97 2.91 2.14
CA GLN A 31 -16.93 4.10 2.98
C GLN A 31 -15.53 4.72 3.05
N GLN A 32 -14.53 4.08 2.46
CA GLN A 32 -13.14 4.53 2.49
C GLN A 32 -12.71 4.94 1.07
N PRO A 33 -11.92 6.02 0.92
CA PRO A 33 -11.36 6.38 -0.37
C PRO A 33 -10.35 5.31 -0.83
N SER A 34 -10.34 5.07 -2.14
CA SER A 34 -9.37 4.16 -2.77
C SER A 34 -7.93 4.68 -2.70
N GLY A 35 -6.97 3.76 -2.82
CA GLY A 35 -5.54 4.11 -2.93
C GLY A 35 -4.83 4.46 -1.62
N LEU A 36 -5.49 4.30 -0.47
CA LEU A 36 -4.87 4.54 0.85
C LEU A 36 -4.27 3.28 1.46
N PHE A 37 -3.32 3.49 2.38
CA PHE A 37 -2.81 2.44 3.27
C PHE A 37 -3.51 2.52 4.61
N PHE A 38 -3.80 1.36 5.21
CA PHE A 38 -4.49 1.27 6.48
C PHE A 38 -3.66 0.52 7.52
N GLN A 39 -3.60 1.07 8.73
CA GLN A 39 -3.07 0.40 9.93
C GLN A 39 -4.05 0.62 11.06
N ASP A 40 -4.42 -0.45 11.77
CA ASP A 40 -5.33 -0.37 12.92
C ASP A 40 -6.64 0.35 12.57
N ARG A 41 -7.20 -0.01 11.40
CA ARG A 41 -8.43 0.56 10.81
C ARG A 41 -8.39 2.07 10.52
N ARG A 42 -7.18 2.64 10.39
CA ARG A 42 -6.98 4.07 10.09
C ARG A 42 -6.11 4.25 8.87
N ALA A 43 -6.45 5.24 8.05
CA ALA A 43 -5.60 5.68 6.96
C ALA A 43 -4.26 6.19 7.50
N VAL A 44 -3.17 5.81 6.85
CA VAL A 44 -1.80 6.25 7.16
C VAL A 44 -1.10 6.79 5.92
N ALA A 45 -0.04 7.56 6.12
CA ALA A 45 0.76 8.09 5.03
C ALA A 45 1.38 6.95 4.20
N ALA A 46 1.15 6.97 2.88
CA ALA A 46 1.76 6.01 1.94
C ALA A 46 3.27 6.24 1.75
N HIS A 47 3.74 7.47 2.01
CA HIS A 47 5.13 7.87 1.82
C HIS A 47 5.76 8.34 3.12
N LEU A 48 7.00 7.92 3.34
CA LEU A 48 7.83 8.49 4.39
C LEU A 48 8.21 9.92 4.03
N PRO A 49 8.11 10.88 4.98
CA PRO A 49 8.62 12.23 4.78
C PRO A 49 10.08 12.18 4.33
N LEU A 50 10.43 12.98 3.32
CA LEU A 50 11.79 13.13 2.80
C LEU A 50 12.42 11.88 2.16
N ALA A 51 11.66 10.79 2.00
CA ALA A 51 12.18 9.57 1.38
C ALA A 51 12.14 9.56 -0.16
N SER A 52 11.75 10.67 -0.79
CA SER A 52 11.61 10.81 -2.25
C SER A 52 10.90 9.63 -2.93
N SER A 53 9.89 9.05 -2.26
CA SER A 53 9.19 7.83 -2.69
C SER A 53 7.85 8.10 -3.38
N ARG A 54 7.57 9.37 -3.70
CA ARG A 54 6.33 9.77 -4.38
C ARG A 54 6.54 9.65 -5.89
N SER A 55 5.51 9.18 -6.58
CA SER A 55 5.37 9.26 -8.03
C SER A 55 4.78 10.61 -8.44
N SER A 56 5.16 11.07 -9.63
CA SER A 56 4.43 12.09 -10.38
C SER A 56 3.27 11.46 -11.15
N PRO A 57 2.23 12.23 -11.51
CA PRO A 57 1.14 11.74 -12.34
C PRO A 57 1.62 11.17 -13.69
N GLN A 58 2.67 11.74 -14.27
CA GLN A 58 3.25 11.27 -15.52
C GLN A 58 3.90 9.90 -15.38
N GLU A 59 4.58 9.63 -14.27
CA GLU A 59 5.15 8.30 -13.98
C GLU A 59 4.04 7.25 -13.76
N GLU A 60 2.92 7.63 -13.16
CA GLU A 60 1.76 6.76 -12.99
C GLU A 60 1.11 6.41 -14.34
N GLU A 61 0.93 7.38 -15.23
CA GLU A 61 0.42 7.15 -16.58
C GLU A 61 1.37 6.25 -17.40
N GLN A 62 2.69 6.49 -17.30
CA GLN A 62 3.70 5.66 -17.96
C GLN A 62 3.66 4.21 -17.46
N LEU A 63 3.50 4.01 -16.14
CA LEU A 63 3.36 2.69 -15.57
C LEU A 63 2.10 1.98 -16.08
N LEU A 64 0.95 2.68 -16.11
CA LEU A 64 -0.29 2.10 -16.62
C LEU A 64 -0.19 1.69 -18.08
N ALA A 65 0.40 2.53 -18.94
CA ALA A 65 0.64 2.19 -20.35
C ALA A 65 1.54 0.96 -20.51
N ALA A 66 2.63 0.88 -19.73
CA ALA A 66 3.54 -0.25 -19.76
C ALA A 66 2.88 -1.55 -19.28
N LEU A 67 2.03 -1.48 -18.24
CA LEU A 67 1.27 -2.63 -17.74
C LEU A 67 0.21 -3.09 -18.76
N GLU A 68 -0.44 -2.15 -19.45
CA GLU A 68 -1.42 -2.48 -20.49
C GLU A 68 -0.75 -3.20 -21.66
N GLU A 69 0.38 -2.68 -22.16
CA GLU A 69 1.19 -3.36 -23.19
C GLU A 69 1.66 -4.75 -22.72
N PHE A 70 2.16 -4.85 -21.49
CA PHE A 70 2.63 -6.12 -20.93
C PHE A 70 1.50 -7.16 -20.85
N SER A 71 0.29 -6.72 -20.49
CA SER A 71 -0.88 -7.60 -20.39
C SER A 71 -1.28 -8.25 -21.71
N LEU A 72 -0.99 -7.61 -22.85
CA LEU A 72 -1.31 -8.14 -24.18
C LEU A 72 -0.66 -9.50 -24.45
N LYS A 73 0.52 -9.75 -23.86
CA LYS A 73 1.24 -11.03 -23.99
C LYS A 73 0.48 -12.21 -23.38
N PHE A 74 -0.49 -11.94 -22.51
CA PHE A 74 -1.24 -12.94 -21.75
C PHE A 74 -2.74 -12.91 -22.06
N ARG A 75 -3.19 -12.12 -23.06
CA ARG A 75 -4.57 -12.21 -23.53
C ARG A 75 -4.80 -13.55 -24.24
N PRO A 76 -5.88 -14.28 -23.92
CA PRO A 76 -6.21 -15.55 -24.55
C PRO A 76 -6.56 -15.41 -26.03
#